data_AF-A0A3C0VZY8-F1
#
_entry.id   AF-A0A3C0VZY8-F1
#
_cell.length_a   1.000
_cell.length_b   1.000
_cell.length_c   1.000
_cell.angle_alpha   90.00
_cell.angle_beta   90.00
_cell.angle_gamma   90.00
#
_symmetry.space_group_name_H-M   'P 1'
#
loop_
_entity.id
_entity.type
_entity.pdbx_description
1 polymer ?
#
loop_
_entity_poly.entity_id
_entity_poly.type
_entity_poly.pdbx_seq_one_letter_code
_entity_poly.pdbx_strand_id
1 'polypeptide(L)'
;PELWLAIGHNEFALDEHQSALDTFQKTIDLLKDNSRKSIELRSKAHRQRARILRNELKQPLAAHREELKATIPPRPTTAPDNLIDLTSHYTAPIRGMGSIQNSNAILTTLPIGVNTYSGNQYDTRGMIYLSGKQQEQSKG
;
A
#
# COMPACT_ATOMS: atom_id res chain seq x y z
N PRO A 1 11.24 -16.32 -0.10
CA PRO A 1 10.15 -15.50 -0.68
C PRO A 1 10.50 -14.94 -2.06
N GLU A 2 11.77 -14.64 -2.27
CA GLU A 2 12.41 -14.17 -3.50
C GLU A 2 12.24 -15.14 -4.67
N LEU A 3 12.33 -16.45 -4.42
CA LEU A 3 12.06 -17.47 -5.43
C LEU A 3 10.61 -17.36 -5.94
N TRP A 4 9.63 -17.23 -5.04
CA TRP A 4 8.23 -17.03 -5.42
C TRP A 4 8.03 -15.72 -6.17
N LEU A 5 8.72 -14.64 -5.78
CA LEU A 5 8.69 -13.39 -6.53
C LEU A 5 9.18 -13.59 -7.98
N ALA A 6 10.28 -14.34 -8.17
CA ALA A 6 10.80 -14.67 -9.49
C ALA A 6 9.86 -15.57 -10.30
N ILE A 7 9.23 -16.58 -9.67
CA ILE A 7 8.21 -17.42 -10.31
C ILE A 7 7.05 -16.57 -10.80
N GLY A 8 6.51 -15.66 -9.97
CA GLY A 8 5.41 -14.78 -10.36
C GLY A 8 5.77 -13.85 -11.53
N HIS A 9 7.02 -13.43 -11.64
CA HIS A 9 7.50 -12.68 -12.81
C HIS A 9 7.51 -13.53 -14.08
N ASN A 10 7.91 -14.80 -13.99
CA ASN A 10 7.91 -15.72 -15.14
C ASN A 10 6.48 -16.05 -15.58
N GLU A 11 5.58 -16.37 -14.65
CA GLU A 11 4.16 -16.59 -14.92
C GLU A 11 3.54 -15.36 -15.60
N PHE A 12 3.86 -14.15 -15.12
CA PHE A 12 3.41 -12.92 -15.75
C PHE A 12 3.93 -12.77 -17.20
N ALA A 13 5.19 -13.11 -17.45
CA ALA A 13 5.79 -13.06 -18.78
C ALA A 13 5.23 -14.11 -19.76
N LEU A 14 4.58 -15.15 -19.23
CA LEU A 14 3.86 -16.18 -19.99
C LEU A 14 2.36 -15.87 -20.13
N ASP A 15 1.94 -14.65 -19.79
CA ASP A 15 0.54 -14.21 -19.77
C ASP A 15 -0.39 -15.00 -18.82
N GLU A 16 0.17 -15.73 -17.86
CA GLU A 16 -0.57 -16.46 -16.83
C GLU A 16 -0.95 -15.53 -15.67
N HIS A 17 -1.69 -14.47 -15.97
CA HIS A 17 -1.92 -13.35 -15.05
C HIS A 17 -2.52 -13.75 -13.70
N GLN A 18 -3.45 -14.72 -13.68
CA GLN A 18 -4.04 -15.18 -12.43
C GLN A 18 -3.04 -15.97 -11.57
N SER A 19 -2.24 -16.86 -12.18
CA SER A 19 -1.17 -17.58 -11.47
C SER A 19 -0.14 -16.60 -10.90
N ALA A 20 0.27 -15.62 -11.70
CA ALA A 20 1.18 -14.57 -11.27
C ALA A 20 0.63 -13.78 -10.07
N LEU A 21 -0.65 -13.39 -10.09
CA LEU A 21 -1.30 -12.73 -8.95
C LEU A 21 -1.23 -13.58 -7.69
N ASP A 22 -1.58 -14.86 -7.79
CA ASP A 22 -1.62 -15.78 -6.66
C ASP A 22 -0.21 -16.04 -6.10
N THR A 23 0.79 -16.17 -6.97
CA THR A 23 2.19 -16.32 -6.60
C THR A 23 2.75 -15.06 -5.91
N PHE A 24 2.38 -13.87 -6.37
CA PHE A 24 2.73 -12.63 -5.67
C PHE A 24 2.03 -12.53 -4.30
N GLN A 25 0.79 -13.00 -4.18
CA GLN A 25 0.10 -13.07 -2.88
C GLN A 25 0.84 -14.03 -1.93
N LYS A 26 1.22 -15.21 -2.42
CA LYS A 26 2.03 -16.16 -1.65
C LYS A 26 3.35 -15.57 -1.18
N THR A 27 4.00 -14.75 -2.00
CA THR A 27 5.21 -14.02 -1.61
C THR A 27 4.94 -13.11 -0.41
N ILE A 28 3.81 -12.38 -0.44
CA ILE A 28 3.40 -11.49 0.65
C ILE A 28 3.11 -12.28 1.93
N ASP A 29 2.37 -13.37 1.83
CA ASP A 29 1.95 -14.17 3.00
C ASP A 29 3.12 -14.84 3.73
N LEU A 30 4.20 -15.15 3.01
CA LEU A 30 5.42 -15.71 3.61
C LEU A 30 6.23 -14.67 4.38
N LEU A 31 6.03 -13.38 4.12
CA LEU A 31 6.76 -12.28 4.76
C LEU A 31 5.98 -11.80 5.98
N LYS A 32 6.20 -12.45 7.12
CA LYS A 32 5.43 -12.17 8.36
C LYS A 32 6.00 -11.05 9.22
N ASP A 33 7.29 -10.75 9.10
CA ASP A 33 7.96 -9.72 9.91
C ASP A 33 7.97 -8.34 9.23
N ASN A 34 8.28 -7.29 10.00
CA ASN A 34 8.49 -5.93 9.49
C ASN A 34 9.97 -5.58 9.29
N SER A 35 10.82 -6.57 9.01
CA SER A 35 12.21 -6.27 8.63
C SER A 35 12.26 -5.46 7.35
N ARG A 36 13.32 -4.65 7.17
CA ARG A 36 13.52 -3.83 5.97
C ARG A 36 13.40 -4.66 4.69
N LYS A 37 14.00 -5.85 4.69
CA LYS A 37 13.97 -6.78 3.55
C LYS A 37 12.55 -7.28 3.26
N SER A 38 11.79 -7.66 4.29
CA SER A 38 10.41 -8.10 4.13
C SER A 38 9.49 -6.99 3.62
N ILE A 39 9.65 -5.76 4.13
CA ILE A 39 8.92 -4.58 3.64
C ILE A 39 9.22 -4.35 2.16
N GLU A 40 10.49 -4.40 1.77
CA GLU A 40 10.90 -4.20 0.38
C GLU A 40 10.30 -5.26 -0.57
N LEU A 41 10.36 -6.54 -0.18
CA LEU A 41 9.83 -7.64 -1.00
C LEU A 41 8.30 -7.59 -1.09
N ARG A 42 7.58 -7.31 0.01
CA ARG A 42 6.12 -7.08 -0.03
C ARG A 42 5.76 -5.93 -0.96
N SER A 43 6.51 -4.82 -0.86
CA SER A 43 6.29 -3.65 -1.72
C SER A 43 6.47 -3.99 -3.20
N LYS A 44 7.51 -4.77 -3.55
CA LYS A 44 7.73 -5.26 -4.92
C LYS A 44 6.58 -6.13 -5.40
N ALA A 45 6.13 -7.11 -4.60
CA ALA A 45 5.02 -7.99 -4.94
C ALA A 45 3.71 -7.21 -5.16
N HIS A 46 3.36 -6.30 -4.25
CA HIS A 46 2.19 -5.42 -4.40
C HIS A 46 2.25 -4.56 -5.67
N ARG A 47 3.41 -4.00 -6.02
CA ARG A 47 3.58 -3.24 -7.29
C ARG A 47 3.33 -4.10 -8.53
N GLN A 48 3.80 -5.35 -8.53
CA GLN A 48 3.53 -6.26 -9.64
C GLN A 48 2.04 -6.60 -9.74
N ARG A 49 1.39 -6.90 -8.60
CA ARG A 49 -0.07 -7.11 -8.55
C ARG A 49 -0.83 -5.89 -9.08
N ALA A 50 -0.45 -4.69 -8.65
CA ALA A 50 -1.04 -3.45 -9.16
C ALA A 50 -0.90 -3.30 -10.68
N ARG A 51 0.28 -3.60 -11.22
CA ARG A 51 0.54 -3.56 -12.67
C ARG A 51 -0.39 -4.50 -13.43
N ILE A 52 -0.50 -5.77 -13.00
CA ILE A 52 -1.38 -6.76 -13.63
C ILE A 52 -2.84 -6.30 -13.58
N LEU A 53 -3.30 -5.90 -12.39
CA LEU A 53 -4.67 -5.46 -12.17
C LEU A 53 -5.02 -4.24 -13.05
N ARG A 54 -4.11 -3.29 -13.20
CA ARG A 54 -4.35 -2.08 -13.99
C ARG A 54 -4.32 -2.36 -15.49
N ASN A 55 -3.25 -2.97 -15.97
CA ASN A 55 -2.94 -3.00 -17.40
C ASN A 55 -3.62 -4.17 -18.10
N GLU A 56 -3.61 -5.35 -17.47
CA GLU A 56 -4.10 -6.57 -18.12
C GLU A 56 -5.56 -6.84 -17.78
N LEU A 57 -5.93 -6.69 -16.51
CA LEU A 57 -7.29 -7.00 -16.03
C LEU A 57 -8.24 -5.80 -16.02
N LYS A 58 -7.74 -4.59 -16.30
CA LYS A 58 -8.53 -3.33 -16.33
C LYS A 58 -9.33 -3.08 -15.03
N GLN A 59 -8.74 -3.40 -13.89
CA GLN A 59 -9.30 -3.20 -12.55
C GLN A 59 -8.56 -2.07 -11.79
N PRO A 60 -8.75 -0.79 -12.16
CA PRO A 60 -7.96 0.32 -11.63
C PRO A 60 -8.13 0.54 -10.11
N LEU A 61 -9.33 0.29 -9.58
CA LEU A 61 -9.60 0.41 -8.14
C LEU A 61 -8.83 -0.64 -7.33
N ALA A 62 -8.80 -1.88 -7.81
CA ALA A 62 -8.04 -2.96 -7.18
C ALA A 62 -6.53 -2.70 -7.27
N ALA A 63 -6.06 -2.25 -8.45
CA ALA A 63 -4.66 -1.85 -8.64
C ALA A 63 -4.24 -0.74 -7.68
N HIS A 64 -5.08 0.29 -7.52
CA HIS A 64 -4.80 1.38 -6.60
C HIS A 64 -4.67 0.91 -5.14
N ARG A 65 -5.53 -0.01 -4.70
CA ARG A 65 -5.42 -0.60 -3.35
C ARG A 65 -4.09 -1.35 -3.17
N GLU A 66 -3.62 -2.07 -4.18
CA GLU A 66 -2.31 -2.72 -4.13
C GLU A 66 -1.15 -1.70 -4.12
N GLU A 67 -1.24 -0.59 -4.87
CA GLU A 67 -0.24 0.47 -4.82
C GLU A 67 -0.14 1.13 -3.43
N LEU A 68 -1.27 1.33 -2.76
CA LEU A 68 -1.31 1.85 -1.39
C LEU A 68 -0.58 0.89 -0.44
N LYS A 69 -0.85 -0.42 -0.53
CA LYS A 69 -0.12 -1.44 0.26
C LYS A 69 1.38 -1.47 -0.05
N ALA A 70 1.78 -1.13 -1.28
CA ALA A 70 3.20 -1.07 -1.66
C ALA A 70 3.93 0.20 -1.18
N THR A 71 3.19 1.25 -0.80
CA THR A 71 3.76 2.58 -0.55
C THR A 71 3.60 3.01 0.91
N ILE A 72 2.50 2.61 1.54
CA ILE A 72 2.26 2.83 2.97
C ILE A 72 2.94 1.68 3.73
N PRO A 73 3.95 1.97 4.57
CA PRO A 73 4.62 0.92 5.34
C PRO A 73 3.66 0.20 6.30
N PRO A 74 3.92 -1.05 6.66
CA PRO A 74 3.08 -1.79 7.61
C PRO A 74 3.06 -1.13 9.00
N ARG A 75 2.04 -1.45 9.80
CA ARG A 75 1.92 -0.92 11.15
C ARG A 75 3.07 -1.45 12.01
N PRO A 76 3.75 -0.60 12.81
CA PRO A 76 4.74 -1.09 13.75
C PRO A 76 4.08 -2.08 14.70
N THR A 77 4.71 -3.23 14.93
CA THR A 77 4.23 -4.23 15.90
C THR A 77 4.32 -3.73 17.35
N THR A 78 5.03 -2.63 17.57
CA THR A 78 5.17 -1.93 18.84
C THR A 78 4.19 -0.77 19.00
N ALA A 79 3.27 -0.55 18.04
CA ALA A 79 2.26 0.49 18.16
C ALA A 79 1.32 0.15 19.32
N PRO A 80 1.06 1.08 20.25
CA PRO A 80 0.23 0.77 21.40
C PRO A 80 -1.24 0.61 21.01
N ASP A 81 -1.93 -0.25 21.77
CA ASP A 81 -3.30 -0.70 21.48
C ASP A 81 -4.34 0.42 21.56
N ASN A 82 -4.03 1.53 22.25
CA ASN A 82 -4.90 2.69 22.35
C ASN A 82 -4.93 3.55 21.08
N LEU A 83 -4.04 3.30 20.11
CA LEU A 83 -4.08 3.97 18.82
C LEU A 83 -5.03 3.24 17.86
N ILE A 84 -6.01 3.99 17.33
CA ILE A 84 -6.95 3.50 16.32
C ILE A 84 -6.19 2.99 15.09
N ASP A 85 -6.48 1.77 14.65
CA ASP A 85 -5.96 1.26 13.38
C ASP A 85 -6.76 1.78 12.20
N LEU A 86 -6.15 2.65 11.39
CA LEU A 86 -6.77 3.15 10.16
C LEU A 86 -6.14 2.52 8.89
N THR A 87 -5.38 1.43 9.01
CA THR A 87 -4.64 0.83 7.89
C THR A 87 -5.56 0.45 6.72
N SER A 88 -6.77 -0.05 6.99
CA SER A 88 -7.78 -0.39 5.98
C SER A 88 -8.46 0.84 5.33
N HIS A 89 -8.30 2.02 5.91
CA HIS A 89 -9.00 3.25 5.51
C HIS A 89 -8.11 4.27 4.82
N TYR A 90 -6.79 4.09 4.83
CA TYR A 90 -5.88 4.98 4.11
C TYR A 90 -6.19 5.00 2.61
N THR A 91 -6.26 6.21 2.05
CA THR A 91 -6.52 6.45 0.62
C THR A 91 -5.31 7.06 -0.09
N ALA A 92 -4.28 7.46 0.65
CA ALA A 92 -3.05 7.99 0.08
C ALA A 92 -1.83 7.77 1.00
N PRO A 93 -0.61 7.64 0.44
CA PRO A 93 0.62 7.69 1.23
C PRO A 93 0.93 9.12 1.67
N ILE A 94 1.64 9.27 2.80
CA ILE A 94 2.08 10.59 3.29
C ILE A 94 3.17 11.22 2.41
N ARG A 95 3.91 10.39 1.65
CA ARG A 95 4.94 10.81 0.68
C ARG A 95 4.54 10.39 -0.74
N GLY A 96 4.92 11.20 -1.73
CA GLY A 96 4.79 10.81 -3.14
C GLY A 96 3.45 11.10 -3.82
N MET A 97 2.55 11.88 -3.19
CA MET A 97 1.39 12.43 -3.89
C MET A 97 1.82 13.57 -4.83
N GLY A 98 1.93 13.29 -6.13
CA GLY A 98 2.40 14.24 -7.15
C GLY A 98 1.64 15.57 -7.21
N SER A 99 0.33 15.58 -6.92
CA SER A 99 -0.48 16.81 -6.88
C SER A 99 -0.27 17.65 -5.61
N ILE A 100 0.28 17.06 -4.55
CA ILE A 100 0.52 17.69 -3.24
C ILE A 100 1.97 18.17 -3.10
N GLN A 101 2.88 17.71 -3.96
CA GLN A 101 4.30 18.10 -3.95
C GLN A 101 4.50 19.62 -4.06
N ASN A 102 3.59 20.35 -4.71
CA ASN A 102 3.71 21.80 -4.88
C ASN A 102 3.02 22.62 -3.76
N SER A 103 2.22 21.99 -2.89
CA SER A 103 1.39 22.71 -1.90
C SER A 103 1.60 22.28 -0.44
N ASN A 104 2.13 21.07 -0.15
CA ASN A 104 2.35 20.62 1.24
C ASN A 104 3.71 19.96 1.47
N ALA A 105 4.81 20.68 1.23
CA ALA A 105 6.16 20.26 1.64
C ALA A 105 6.20 19.83 3.13
N ILE A 106 5.38 20.44 3.98
CA ILE A 106 5.26 20.18 5.42
C ILE A 106 4.79 18.73 5.74
N LEU A 107 3.91 18.13 4.94
CA LEU A 107 3.47 16.76 5.22
C LEU A 107 4.57 15.74 4.94
N THR A 108 5.45 16.04 3.99
CA THR A 108 6.57 15.15 3.63
C THR A 108 7.66 15.12 4.69
N THR A 109 7.74 16.14 5.55
CA THR A 109 8.69 16.22 6.68
C THR A 109 8.21 15.45 7.91
N LEU A 110 6.94 15.02 7.95
CA LEU A 110 6.46 14.20 9.06
C LEU A 110 7.20 12.85 9.08
N PRO A 111 7.74 12.43 10.25
CA PRO A 111 8.27 11.09 10.40
C PRO A 111 7.18 10.05 10.15
N ILE A 112 7.54 8.95 9.51
CA ILE A 112 6.62 7.84 9.23
C ILE A 112 6.59 6.93 10.46
N GLY A 113 5.40 6.50 10.88
CA GLY A 113 5.20 5.56 11.98
C GLY A 113 4.42 6.17 13.14
N VAL A 114 4.56 5.58 14.33
CA VAL A 114 3.96 6.12 15.56
C VAL A 114 4.86 7.21 16.10
N ASN A 115 4.35 8.44 16.17
CA ASN A 115 5.10 9.63 16.60
C ASN A 115 4.29 10.46 17.59
N THR A 116 4.98 11.20 18.45
CA THR A 116 4.35 12.08 19.45
C THR A 116 4.38 13.53 18.98
N TYR A 117 3.21 14.18 18.94
CA TYR A 117 3.06 15.60 18.67
C TYR A 117 2.26 16.23 19.80
N SER A 118 2.79 17.29 20.42
CA SER A 118 2.13 18.00 21.53
C SER A 118 1.62 17.07 22.64
N GLY A 119 2.42 16.07 23.02
CA GLY A 119 2.09 15.09 24.06
C GLY A 119 1.15 13.96 23.63
N ASN A 120 0.64 13.97 22.40
CA ASN A 120 -0.28 12.96 21.89
C ASN A 120 0.39 12.07 20.83
N GLN A 121 0.07 10.78 20.82
CA GLN A 121 0.62 9.83 19.85
C GLN A 121 -0.27 9.70 18.61
N TYR A 122 0.34 9.58 17.44
CA TYR A 122 -0.33 9.46 16.16
C TYR A 122 0.39 8.44 15.26
N ASP A 123 -0.38 7.61 14.55
CA ASP A 123 0.14 6.80 13.45
C ASP A 123 0.12 7.62 12.14
N THR A 124 1.31 7.95 11.65
CA THR A 124 1.57 8.89 10.54
C THR A 124 2.09 8.20 9.27
N ARG A 125 1.72 6.93 9.05
CA ARG A 125 2.17 6.16 7.86
C ARG A 125 1.39 6.46 6.58
N GLY A 126 0.12 6.85 6.71
CA GLY A 126 -0.78 7.06 5.59
C GLY A 126 -1.77 8.19 5.88
N MET A 127 -2.54 8.56 4.86
CA MET A 127 -3.52 9.63 4.91
C MET A 127 -4.87 9.12 4.43
N ILE A 128 -5.93 9.67 5.03
CA ILE A 128 -7.28 9.61 4.49
C ILE A 128 -7.51 10.94 3.78
N TYR A 129 -7.26 10.96 2.48
CA TYR A 129 -7.57 12.08 1.62
C TYR A 129 -8.99 11.96 1.09
N LEU A 130 -9.83 12.93 1.43
CA LEU A 130 -11.20 13.04 0.95
C LEU A 130 -11.23 14.10 -0.15
N SER A 131 -11.47 13.69 -1.39
CA SER A 131 -11.80 14.61 -2.47
C SER A 131 -13.32 14.75 -2.55
N GLY A 132 -13.84 15.98 -2.52
CA GLY A 132 -15.26 16.26 -2.76
C GLY A 132 -15.64 15.98 -4.21
N LYS A 133 -15.88 14.72 -4.57
CA LYS A 133 -16.75 14.37 -5.69
C LYS A 133 -17.93 13.59 -5.13
N GLN A 134 -19.12 14.14 -5.39
CA GLN A 134 -20.43 13.68 -4.94
C GLN A 134 -20.59 12.16 -4.99
N GLN A 135 -21.25 11.66 -3.95
CA GLN A 135 -22.00 10.40 -4.00
C GLN A 135 -22.98 10.43 -5.18
N GLU A 136 -22.68 9.70 -6.23
CA GLU A 136 -23.69 9.13 -7.12
C GLU A 136 -23.33 7.68 -7.36
N GLN A 137 -23.88 6.80 -6.51
CA GLN A 137 -24.41 5.48 -6.88
C GLN A 137 -24.99 4.79 -5.64
N SER A 138 -26.12 5.32 -5.20
CA SER A 138 -27.16 4.56 -4.52
C SER A 138 -28.51 5.08 -5.04
N LYS A 139 -28.82 4.71 -6.28
CA LYS A 139 -30.18 4.80 -6.84
C LYS A 139 -30.39 3.59 -7.74
N GLY A 140 -31.39 2.78 -7.40
CA GLY A 140 -31.86 1.63 -8.17
C GLY A 140 -31.76 0.35 -7.38
#